data_AF-A0A4Y2D348-F1
#
_entry.id   AF-A0A4Y2D348-F1
#
_cell.length_a   1.000
_cell.length_b   1.000
_cell.length_c   1.000
_cell.angle_alpha   90.00
_cell.angle_beta   90.00
_cell.angle_gamma   90.00
#
_symmetry.space_group_name_H-M   'P 1'
#
loop_
_entity.id
_entity.type
_entity.pdbx_description
1 polymer ?
#
loop_
_entity_poly.entity_id
_entity_poly.type
_entity_poly.pdbx_seq_one_letter_code
_entity_poly.pdbx_strand_id
1 'polypeptide(L)'
;MIGDHIEQAFEKIKESFEEFLKNGSGWVFDSVIHMELKTATYHPLAPSSYIPLPSKLAAKKALINIKNTDQKCFIWSVLAALHPVELSAEQVSHYTSMEHDLRLGNVTCPVQPCKVPIIEKLNNLRINEFGFEDDKVFPLYISKREDNRVINLLYITQRGQALLLD
;
A
#
# COMPACT_ATOMS: atom_id res chain seq x y z
N MET A 1 6.19 -18.97 9.75
CA MET A 1 5.46 -20.03 9.00
C MET A 1 3.98 -19.65 8.93
N ILE A 2 3.19 -20.24 8.03
CA ILE A 2 1.73 -19.99 7.96
C ILE A 2 1.05 -20.22 9.32
N GLY A 3 1.55 -21.18 10.12
CA GLY A 3 1.06 -21.45 11.48
C GLY A 3 1.04 -20.20 12.39
N ASP A 4 2.15 -19.47 12.44
CA ASP A 4 2.30 -18.27 13.29
C ASP A 4 1.27 -17.17 12.92
N HIS A 5 0.91 -17.06 11.63
CA HIS A 5 -0.09 -16.10 11.17
C HIS A 5 -1.52 -16.51 11.53
N ILE A 6 -1.79 -17.82 11.58
CA ILE A 6 -3.08 -18.36 12.02
C ILE A 6 -3.25 -18.08 13.52
N GLU A 7 -2.23 -18.36 14.34
CA GLU A 7 -2.26 -18.08 15.78
C GLU A 7 -2.49 -16.58 16.06
N GLN A 8 -1.77 -15.70 15.37
CA GLN A 8 -1.98 -14.25 15.49
C GLN A 8 -3.39 -13.80 15.08
N ALA A 9 -3.97 -14.41 14.04
CA ALA A 9 -5.34 -14.12 13.63
C ALA A 9 -6.35 -14.56 14.70
N PHE A 10 -6.16 -15.74 15.30
CA PHE A 10 -6.99 -16.21 16.41
C PHE A 10 -6.87 -15.33 17.64
N GLU A 11 -5.67 -14.91 18.03
CA GLU A 11 -5.46 -14.01 19.16
C GLU A 11 -6.13 -12.65 18.92
N LYS A 12 -5.97 -12.07 17.72
CA LYS A 12 -6.64 -10.82 17.38
C LYS A 12 -8.18 -10.92 17.42
N ILE A 13 -8.72 -12.05 16.96
CA ILE A 13 -10.16 -12.31 17.04
C ILE A 13 -10.60 -12.38 18.50
N LYS A 14 -9.87 -13.11 19.37
CA LYS A 14 -10.15 -13.17 20.81
C LYS A 14 -10.10 -11.79 21.46
N GLU A 15 -9.04 -11.02 21.21
CA GLU A 15 -8.87 -9.66 21.75
C GLU A 15 -10.05 -8.75 21.35
N SER A 16 -10.46 -8.80 20.08
CA SER A 16 -11.61 -8.02 19.59
C SER A 16 -12.93 -8.43 20.25
N PHE A 17 -13.11 -9.73 20.54
CA PHE A 17 -14.27 -10.22 21.27
C PHE A 17 -14.25 -9.80 22.74
N GLU A 18 -13.10 -9.89 23.40
CA GLU A 18 -12.97 -9.44 24.80
C GLU A 18 -13.25 -7.94 24.94
N GLU A 19 -12.78 -7.13 24.00
CA GLU A 19 -13.05 -5.69 23.95
C GLU A 19 -14.54 -5.40 23.71
N PHE A 20 -15.18 -6.14 22.79
CA PHE A 20 -16.62 -6.03 22.53
C PHE A 20 -17.47 -6.40 23.75
N LEU A 21 -17.11 -7.49 24.46
CA LEU A 21 -17.80 -7.94 25.67
C LEU A 21 -17.62 -6.96 26.84
N LYS A 22 -16.46 -6.31 26.96
CA LYS A 22 -16.18 -5.30 28.01
C LYS A 22 -16.98 -4.01 27.84
N ASN A 23 -17.36 -3.65 26.61
CA ASN A 23 -17.98 -2.35 26.30
C ASN A 23 -19.52 -2.34 26.30
N GLY A 24 -20.19 -3.43 26.70
CA GLY A 24 -21.55 -3.38 27.26
C GLY A 24 -22.72 -3.51 26.28
N SER A 25 -23.57 -4.52 26.54
CA SER A 25 -25.02 -4.61 26.26
C SER A 25 -25.62 -5.98 26.62
N GLY A 26 -24.84 -6.88 27.25
CA GLY A 26 -25.32 -8.20 27.69
C GLY A 26 -25.22 -9.29 26.62
N TRP A 27 -24.51 -9.04 25.52
CA TRP A 27 -24.23 -10.05 24.51
C TRP A 27 -23.22 -11.06 25.04
N VAL A 28 -23.51 -12.34 24.84
CA VAL A 28 -22.59 -13.45 25.14
C VAL A 28 -22.15 -14.05 23.81
N PHE A 29 -20.84 -14.10 23.60
CA PHE A 29 -20.26 -14.81 22.48
C PHE A 29 -20.39 -16.32 22.72
N ASP A 30 -21.01 -17.05 21.80
CA ASP A 30 -21.21 -18.50 21.90
C ASP A 30 -20.14 -19.27 21.11
N SER A 31 -20.11 -19.14 19.78
CA SER A 31 -19.14 -19.86 18.93
C SER A 31 -18.87 -19.20 17.57
N VAL A 32 -17.70 -19.50 16.98
CA VAL A 32 -17.42 -19.25 15.55
C VAL A 32 -17.85 -20.47 14.74
N ILE A 33 -18.85 -20.30 13.87
CA ILE A 33 -19.40 -21.41 13.06
C ILE A 33 -18.46 -21.77 11.89
N HIS A 34 -17.82 -20.78 11.27
CA HIS A 34 -16.93 -20.99 10.13
C HIS A 34 -15.87 -19.89 10.03
N MET A 35 -14.64 -20.27 9.71
CA MET A 35 -13.54 -19.36 9.41
C MET A 35 -12.82 -19.86 8.16
N GLU A 36 -12.63 -18.99 7.18
CA GLU A 36 -11.92 -19.29 5.95
C GLU A 36 -10.70 -18.38 5.83
N LEU A 37 -9.51 -18.96 5.75
CA LEU A 37 -8.27 -18.23 5.50
C LEU A 37 -7.77 -18.54 4.08
N LYS A 38 -7.88 -17.57 3.19
CA LYS A 38 -7.31 -17.67 1.84
C LYS A 38 -5.90 -17.11 1.84
N THR A 39 -4.93 -17.96 1.55
CA THR A 39 -3.53 -17.55 1.37
C THR A 39 -3.18 -17.64 -0.12
N ALA A 40 -2.33 -16.71 -0.57
CA ALA A 40 -1.74 -16.75 -1.90
C ALA A 40 -0.24 -16.60 -1.76
N THR A 41 0.53 -17.34 -2.55
CA THR A 41 1.98 -17.19 -2.59
C THR A 41 2.32 -15.87 -3.26
N TYR A 42 2.62 -14.86 -2.45
CA TYR A 42 3.09 -13.57 -2.94
C TYR A 42 4.50 -13.74 -3.50
N HIS A 43 4.62 -13.61 -4.83
CA HIS A 43 5.90 -13.46 -5.50
C HIS A 43 6.10 -11.95 -5.72
N PRO A 44 6.85 -11.24 -4.86
CA PRO A 44 7.17 -9.85 -5.10
C PRO A 44 7.94 -9.75 -6.41
N LEU A 45 7.28 -9.28 -7.46
CA LEU A 45 7.95 -8.87 -8.68
C LEU A 45 8.76 -7.63 -8.34
N ALA A 46 10.01 -7.59 -8.78
CA ALA A 46 10.87 -6.43 -8.54
C ALA A 46 10.17 -5.19 -9.11
N PRO A 47 9.85 -4.15 -8.31
CA PRO A 47 9.23 -2.96 -8.84
C PRO A 47 10.11 -2.37 -9.95
N SER A 48 9.62 -2.37 -11.19
CA SER A 48 10.26 -1.83 -12.38
C SER A 48 9.95 -0.35 -12.50
N SER A 49 10.65 0.29 -13.43
CA SER A 49 10.30 1.55 -14.08
C SER A 49 8.89 1.57 -14.67
N TYR A 50 8.50 2.71 -15.24
CA TYR A 50 7.21 2.94 -15.87
C TYR A 50 6.71 1.79 -16.76
N ILE A 51 5.47 1.37 -16.51
CA ILE A 51 4.70 0.50 -17.39
C ILE A 51 3.40 1.21 -17.80
N PRO A 52 2.93 1.03 -19.05
CA PRO A 52 1.64 1.55 -19.47
C PRO A 52 0.49 0.97 -18.62
N LEU A 53 -0.47 1.82 -18.24
CA LEU A 53 -1.65 1.36 -17.51
C LEU A 53 -2.49 0.43 -18.40
N PRO A 54 -3.07 -0.65 -17.83
CA PRO A 54 -4.16 -1.37 -18.47
C PRO A 54 -5.29 -0.40 -18.85
N SER A 55 -5.92 -0.64 -20.00
CA SER A 55 -6.94 0.26 -20.59
C SER A 55 -8.06 0.63 -19.62
N LYS A 56 -8.52 -0.32 -18.80
CA LYS A 56 -9.55 -0.11 -17.77
C LYS A 56 -9.14 0.89 -16.69
N LEU A 57 -7.86 0.87 -16.28
CA LEU A 57 -7.32 1.81 -15.29
C LEU A 57 -7.06 3.18 -15.92
N ALA A 58 -6.50 3.20 -17.14
CA ALA A 58 -6.29 4.45 -17.89
C ALA A 58 -7.61 5.21 -18.13
N ALA A 59 -8.69 4.49 -18.42
CA ALA A 59 -10.01 5.08 -18.65
C ALA A 59 -10.60 5.77 -17.41
N LYS A 60 -10.23 5.34 -16.20
CA LYS A 60 -10.72 5.93 -14.94
C LYS A 60 -10.14 7.32 -14.66
N LYS A 61 -8.96 7.65 -15.21
CA LYS A 61 -8.26 8.93 -15.01
C LYS A 61 -8.08 9.32 -13.52
N ALA A 62 -8.01 8.34 -12.63
CA ALA A 62 -7.85 8.51 -11.18
C ALA A 62 -6.46 8.05 -10.68
N LEU A 63 -5.49 7.97 -11.60
CA LEU A 63 -4.16 7.44 -11.35
C LEU A 63 -3.13 8.37 -11.98
N ILE A 64 -2.17 8.80 -11.19
CA ILE A 64 -0.97 9.47 -11.68
C ILE A 64 0.11 8.39 -11.88
N ASN A 65 0.32 8.01 -13.14
CA ASN A 65 1.35 7.03 -13.52
C ASN A 65 2.64 7.75 -13.93
N ILE A 66 3.53 7.96 -12.97
CA ILE A 66 4.81 8.65 -13.20
C ILE A 66 5.67 7.90 -14.24
N LYS A 67 6.10 8.61 -15.27
CA LYS A 67 6.93 8.12 -16.38
C LYS A 67 8.41 8.18 -16.03
N ASN A 68 8.88 7.24 -15.21
CA ASN A 68 10.29 7.11 -14.85
C ASN A 68 11.01 5.97 -15.60
N THR A 69 12.33 6.10 -15.75
CA THR A 69 13.21 5.09 -16.38
C THR A 69 14.09 4.35 -15.37
N ASP A 70 14.00 4.69 -14.09
CA ASP A 70 14.74 4.10 -12.98
C ASP A 70 13.85 3.19 -12.12
N GLN A 71 14.39 2.64 -11.02
CA GLN A 71 13.66 1.76 -10.11
C GLN A 71 13.02 2.51 -8.93
N LYS A 72 12.76 3.82 -9.08
CA LYS A 72 12.30 4.71 -8.00
C LYS A 72 10.81 5.05 -8.06
N CYS A 73 9.98 4.23 -8.71
CA CYS A 73 8.52 4.46 -8.85
C CYS A 73 7.81 4.81 -7.54
N PHE A 74 8.16 4.11 -6.45
CA PHE A 74 7.62 4.39 -5.12
C PHE A 74 7.95 5.81 -4.66
N ILE A 75 9.21 6.23 -4.80
CA ILE A 75 9.66 7.57 -4.42
C ILE A 75 8.88 8.62 -5.21
N TRP A 76 8.84 8.48 -6.53
CA TRP A 76 8.18 9.46 -7.39
C TRP A 76 6.68 9.55 -7.13
N SER A 77 6.02 8.42 -6.86
CA SER A 77 4.59 8.40 -6.54
C SER A 77 4.29 9.06 -5.19
N VAL A 78 5.14 8.85 -4.19
CA VAL A 78 4.99 9.53 -2.89
C VAL A 78 5.26 11.03 -3.02
N LEU A 79 6.30 11.44 -3.76
CA LEU A 79 6.59 12.86 -4.00
C LEU A 79 5.49 13.56 -4.78
N ALA A 80 4.89 12.90 -5.78
CA ALA A 80 3.73 13.44 -6.50
C ALA A 80 2.53 13.68 -5.57
N ALA A 81 2.34 12.84 -4.56
CA ALA A 81 1.30 13.05 -3.55
C ALA A 81 1.65 14.24 -2.64
N LEU A 82 2.91 14.37 -2.21
CA LEU A 82 3.38 15.43 -1.33
C LEU A 82 3.40 16.80 -2.02
N HIS A 83 3.68 16.82 -3.32
CA HIS A 83 3.81 18.02 -4.13
C HIS A 83 2.92 17.92 -5.38
N PRO A 84 1.59 18.08 -5.24
CA PRO A 84 0.67 17.96 -6.36
C PRO A 84 0.99 18.96 -7.48
N VAL A 85 0.97 18.48 -8.72
CA VAL A 85 1.19 19.28 -9.94
C VAL A 85 -0.05 19.18 -10.82
N GLU A 86 -0.55 20.31 -11.32
CA GLU A 86 -1.78 20.32 -12.12
C GLU A 86 -1.56 19.85 -13.57
N LEU A 87 -0.41 20.17 -14.15
CA LEU A 87 -0.11 19.92 -15.56
C LEU A 87 1.03 18.92 -15.69
N SER A 88 0.78 17.86 -16.45
CA SER A 88 1.78 16.82 -16.74
C SER A 88 2.39 16.20 -15.48
N ALA A 89 1.55 15.96 -14.45
CA ALA A 89 1.95 15.39 -13.17
C ALA A 89 2.71 14.06 -13.28
N GLU A 90 2.65 13.38 -14.43
CA GLU A 90 3.39 12.16 -14.68
C GLU A 90 4.90 12.35 -14.93
N GLN A 91 5.41 13.58 -15.10
CA GLN A 91 6.81 13.80 -15.44
C GLN A 91 7.72 13.84 -14.20
N VAL A 92 8.76 13.00 -14.20
CA VAL A 92 9.75 12.92 -13.10
C VAL A 92 10.49 14.24 -12.85
N SER A 93 10.70 15.04 -13.89
CA SER A 93 11.41 16.33 -13.80
C SER A 93 10.78 17.30 -12.80
N HIS A 94 9.46 17.21 -12.56
CA HIS A 94 8.79 18.04 -11.56
C HIS A 94 9.23 17.74 -10.13
N TYR A 95 9.65 16.50 -9.86
CA TYR A 95 9.93 16.00 -8.51
C TYR A 95 11.42 15.78 -8.26
N THR A 96 12.26 15.85 -9.29
CA THR A 96 13.69 15.50 -9.21
C THR A 96 14.42 16.36 -8.17
N SER A 97 14.12 17.65 -8.08
CA SER A 97 14.73 18.54 -7.08
C SER A 97 14.30 18.21 -5.64
N MET A 98 13.17 17.55 -5.46
CA MET A 98 12.55 17.21 -4.16
C MET A 98 12.87 15.78 -3.73
N GLU A 99 13.75 15.06 -4.44
CA GLU A 99 14.06 13.66 -4.10
C GLU A 99 14.54 13.50 -2.64
N HIS A 100 15.23 14.51 -2.11
CA HIS A 100 15.74 14.56 -0.75
C HIS A 100 14.67 14.75 0.34
N ASP A 101 13.44 15.13 -0.03
CA ASP A 101 12.33 15.31 0.91
C ASP A 101 11.81 13.97 1.44
N LEU A 102 12.04 12.86 0.70
CA LEU A 102 11.66 11.52 1.13
C LEU A 102 12.88 10.72 1.63
N ARG A 103 12.87 10.40 2.92
CA ARG A 103 13.92 9.60 3.57
C ARG A 103 13.63 8.11 3.45
N LEU A 104 14.57 7.34 2.90
CA LEU A 104 14.45 5.86 2.82
C LEU A 104 15.16 5.10 3.95
N GLY A 105 16.07 5.75 4.68
CA GLY A 105 16.87 5.10 5.71
C GLY A 105 17.75 4.00 5.10
N ASN A 106 17.57 2.76 5.56
CA ASN A 106 18.28 1.58 5.04
C ASN A 106 17.51 0.84 3.94
N VAL A 107 16.35 1.35 3.52
CA VAL A 107 15.56 0.75 2.44
C VAL A 107 16.16 1.16 1.10
N THR A 108 16.40 0.18 0.23
CA THR A 108 16.87 0.41 -1.13
C THR A 108 15.72 0.31 -2.12
N CYS A 109 15.88 0.99 -3.25
CA CYS A 109 15.00 0.78 -4.39
C CYS A 109 15.37 -0.50 -5.14
N PRO A 110 14.39 -1.24 -5.68
CA PRO A 110 12.97 -0.92 -5.62
C PRO A 110 12.31 -1.27 -4.26
N VAL A 111 11.44 -0.38 -3.77
CA VAL A 111 10.80 -0.53 -2.44
C VAL A 111 9.78 -1.66 -2.47
N GLN A 112 9.97 -2.63 -1.58
CA GLN A 112 8.98 -3.71 -1.37
C GLN A 112 7.85 -3.25 -0.44
N PRO A 113 6.60 -3.72 -0.64
CA PRO A 113 5.48 -3.37 0.24
C PRO A 113 5.73 -3.59 1.73
N CYS A 114 6.46 -4.66 2.08
CA CYS A 114 6.82 -4.97 3.47
C CYS A 114 7.76 -3.94 4.12
N LYS A 115 8.38 -3.05 3.34
CA LYS A 115 9.27 -1.97 3.81
C LYS A 115 8.57 -0.62 3.92
N VAL A 116 7.36 -0.47 3.39
CA VAL A 116 6.56 0.76 3.50
C VAL A 116 6.39 1.24 4.96
N PRO A 117 6.14 0.37 5.97
CA PRO A 117 6.04 0.82 7.37
C PRO A 117 7.28 1.55 7.89
N ILE A 118 8.48 1.19 7.39
CA ILE A 118 9.74 1.83 7.78
C ILE A 118 9.79 3.26 7.23
N ILE A 119 9.47 3.41 5.93
CA ILE A 119 9.46 4.70 5.25
C ILE A 119 8.35 5.61 5.81
N GLU A 120 7.17 5.05 6.03
CA GLU A 120 6.02 5.74 6.62
C GLU A 120 6.41 6.38 7.97
N LYS A 121 7.00 5.58 8.87
CA LYS A 121 7.43 6.05 10.18
C LYS A 121 8.55 7.10 10.09
N LEU A 122 9.52 6.89 9.19
CA LEU A 122 10.68 7.78 9.06
C LEU A 122 10.33 9.19 8.56
N ASN A 123 9.26 9.30 7.77
CA ASN A 123 8.83 10.56 7.15
C ASN A 123 7.57 11.15 7.77
N ASN A 124 7.05 10.52 8.82
CA ASN A 124 5.79 10.91 9.45
C ASN A 124 4.60 10.94 8.46
N LEU A 125 4.51 9.95 7.57
CA LEU A 125 3.47 9.85 6.56
C LEU A 125 2.37 8.87 6.98
N ARG A 126 1.27 8.84 6.22
CA ARG A 126 0.22 7.82 6.29
C ARG A 126 0.03 7.24 4.89
N ILE A 127 0.47 6.00 4.68
CA ILE A 127 0.53 5.38 3.34
C ILE A 127 -0.31 4.11 3.33
N ASN A 128 -1.22 4.03 2.36
CA ASN A 128 -1.86 2.78 1.97
C ASN A 128 -1.28 2.33 0.64
N GLU A 129 -1.00 1.05 0.50
CA GLU A 129 -0.58 0.41 -0.74
C GLU A 129 -1.56 -0.70 -1.10
N PHE A 130 -2.10 -0.62 -2.30
CA PHE A 130 -3.04 -1.59 -2.86
C PHE A 130 -2.39 -2.32 -4.03
N GLY A 131 -2.67 -3.59 -4.22
CA GLY A 131 -2.34 -4.35 -5.42
C GLY A 131 -3.48 -4.33 -6.43
N PHE A 132 -3.15 -4.47 -7.72
CA PHE A 132 -4.10 -4.69 -8.80
C PHE A 132 -3.68 -5.88 -9.66
N GLU A 133 -4.52 -6.92 -9.66
CA GLU A 133 -4.35 -8.15 -10.42
C GLU A 133 -5.71 -8.67 -10.88
N ASP A 134 -5.81 -9.17 -12.12
CA ASP A 134 -7.05 -9.72 -12.69
C ASP A 134 -8.30 -8.84 -12.48
N ASP A 135 -8.15 -7.54 -12.71
CA ASP A 135 -9.18 -6.51 -12.50
C ASP A 135 -9.70 -6.38 -11.06
N LYS A 136 -8.97 -6.91 -10.09
CA LYS A 136 -9.29 -6.83 -8.66
C LYS A 136 -8.25 -5.99 -7.93
N VAL A 137 -8.73 -5.10 -7.08
CA VAL A 137 -7.92 -4.34 -6.13
C VAL A 137 -7.92 -5.06 -4.80
N PHE A 138 -6.75 -5.19 -4.18
CA PHE A 138 -6.60 -5.79 -2.86
C PHE A 138 -5.58 -5.00 -2.02
N PRO A 139 -5.69 -4.97 -0.68
CA PRO A 139 -4.71 -4.29 0.14
C PRO A 139 -3.37 -5.06 0.17
N LEU A 140 -2.25 -4.37 -0.05
CA LEU A 140 -0.89 -4.87 0.21
C LEU A 140 -0.39 -4.38 1.56
N TYR A 141 -0.68 -3.12 1.89
CA TYR A 141 -0.38 -2.50 3.16
C TYR A 141 -1.42 -1.42 3.48
N ILE A 142 -1.96 -1.44 4.69
CA ILE A 142 -2.86 -0.38 5.17
C ILE A 142 -2.21 0.24 6.39
N SER A 143 -2.07 1.56 6.36
CA SER A 143 -1.52 2.31 7.49
C SER A 143 -2.36 2.07 8.73
N LYS A 144 -1.70 1.85 9.86
CA LYS A 144 -2.36 1.83 11.18
C LYS A 144 -2.53 3.24 11.76
N ARG A 145 -2.03 4.25 11.07
CA ARG A 145 -2.12 5.64 11.48
C ARG A 145 -3.45 6.23 11.09
N GLU A 146 -3.97 7.08 11.96
CA GLU A 146 -5.21 7.84 11.71
C GLU A 146 -4.93 9.33 11.49
N ASP A 147 -3.74 9.77 11.89
CA ASP A 147 -3.23 11.12 11.70
C ASP A 147 -2.65 11.33 10.28
N ASN A 148 -2.66 12.58 9.82
CA ASN A 148 -2.18 13.03 8.50
C ASN A 148 -3.08 12.63 7.32
N ARG A 149 -2.87 13.35 6.21
CA ARG A 149 -3.49 13.04 4.92
C ARG A 149 -2.97 11.68 4.43
N VAL A 150 -3.89 10.82 4.04
CA VAL A 150 -3.57 9.50 3.49
C VAL A 150 -3.01 9.63 2.06
N ILE A 151 -1.94 8.89 1.78
CA ILE A 151 -1.40 8.68 0.43
C ILE A 151 -1.79 7.26 0.03
N ASN A 152 -2.58 7.13 -1.03
CA ASN A 152 -2.99 5.83 -1.56
C ASN A 152 -2.14 5.50 -2.79
N LEU A 153 -1.44 4.36 -2.76
CA LEU A 153 -0.62 3.86 -3.86
C LEU A 153 -1.25 2.60 -4.45
N LEU A 154 -1.13 2.41 -5.76
CA LEU A 154 -1.56 1.21 -6.48
C LEU A 154 -0.37 0.52 -7.14
N TYR A 155 -0.13 -0.72 -6.75
CA TYR A 155 0.88 -1.61 -7.29
C TYR A 155 0.27 -2.54 -8.34
N ILE A 156 0.69 -2.43 -9.60
CA ILE A 156 0.24 -3.29 -10.69
C ILE A 156 1.19 -4.46 -10.87
N THR A 157 0.68 -5.68 -10.66
CA THR A 157 1.46 -6.93 -10.67
C THR A 157 1.75 -7.44 -12.08
N GLN A 158 1.12 -6.94 -13.14
CA GLN A 158 1.39 -7.47 -14.50
C GLN A 158 2.87 -7.37 -14.89
N ARG A 159 3.66 -6.44 -14.30
CA ARG A 159 5.14 -6.40 -14.35
C ARG A 159 5.85 -5.76 -13.13
N GLY A 160 5.11 -5.39 -12.08
CA GLY A 160 5.64 -4.81 -10.83
C GLY A 160 5.87 -3.30 -10.90
N GLN A 161 4.85 -2.45 -10.79
CA GLN A 161 5.04 -0.99 -10.70
C GLN A 161 4.09 -0.39 -9.65
N ALA A 162 4.57 0.52 -8.81
CA ALA A 162 3.75 1.35 -7.92
C ALA A 162 3.33 2.66 -8.62
N LEU A 163 2.09 3.07 -8.41
CA LEU A 163 1.41 4.23 -8.98
C LEU A 163 0.75 5.02 -7.87
N LEU A 164 0.51 6.31 -8.08
CA LEU A 164 -0.29 7.13 -7.17
C LEU A 164 -1.77 7.05 -7.54
N LEU A 165 -2.63 6.78 -6.56
CA LEU A 165 -4.08 6.98 -6.65
C LEU A 165 -4.39 8.43 -6.26
N ASP A 166 -5.03 9.15 -7.17
CA ASP A 166 -5.49 10.53 -7.00
C ASP A 166 -6.98 10.54 -6.60
#